data_AF-A0A5J6UEP5-F1
#
_entry.id   AF-A0A5J6UEP5-F1
#
_cell.length_a   1.000
_cell.length_b   1.000
_cell.length_c   1.000
_cell.angle_alpha   90.00
_cell.angle_beta   90.00
_cell.angle_gamma   90.00
#
_symmetry.space_group_name_H-M   'P 1'
#
loop_
_entity.id
_entity.type
_entity.pdbx_description
1 polymer ?
#
loop_
_entity_poly.entity_id
_entity_poly.type
_entity_poly.pdbx_seq_one_letter_code
_entity_poly.pdbx_strand_id
1 'polypeptide(L)'
;MIQVQIEIFHNVAKDENGRSLGFFGYEPNHPVVKVFEYLTEQTTLPPEDVAEEAMHIGNGVDNRSDSYYARELRSVSVGDLIRIDGQWWTCERVGWRFVGDIPKDITDEFEGEHGTQPWRD
;
A
#
# COMPACT_ATOMS: atom_id res chain seq x y z
N MET A 1 -10.22 -21.31 11.06
CA MET A 1 -8.98 -20.54 10.84
C MET A 1 -9.37 -19.07 10.85
N ILE A 2 -8.59 -18.23 11.50
CA ILE A 2 -8.79 -16.78 11.49
C ILE A 2 -7.96 -16.25 10.32
N GLN A 3 -8.57 -15.41 9.49
CA GLN A 3 -7.90 -14.77 8.37
C GLN A 3 -7.52 -13.34 8.75
N VAL A 4 -6.42 -12.87 8.17
CA VAL A 4 -5.94 -11.49 8.30
C VAL A 4 -6.11 -10.82 6.94
N GLN A 5 -6.77 -9.66 6.93
CA GLN A 5 -6.89 -8.84 5.73
C GLN A 5 -5.65 -7.97 5.56
N ILE A 6 -5.06 -8.04 4.36
CA ILE A 6 -3.93 -7.23 3.95
C ILE A 6 -4.34 -6.37 2.77
N GLU A 7 -4.04 -5.08 2.85
CA GLU A 7 -4.39 -4.11 1.81
C GLU A 7 -3.17 -3.26 1.47
N ILE A 8 -2.96 -3.03 0.17
CA ILE A 8 -1.86 -2.22 -0.37
C ILE A 8 -2.41 -0.88 -0.82
N PHE A 9 -1.75 0.21 -0.42
CA PHE A 9 -2.13 1.57 -0.74
C PHE A 9 -0.99 2.32 -1.41
N HIS A 10 -1.29 2.94 -2.55
CA HIS A 10 -0.38 3.89 -3.17
C HIS A 10 -0.57 5.28 -2.57
N ASN A 11 0.52 5.91 -2.19
CA ASN A 11 0.55 7.33 -1.91
C ASN A 11 0.51 8.11 -3.22
N VAL A 12 -0.48 8.98 -3.36
CA VAL A 12 -0.72 9.81 -4.54
C VAL A 12 -0.55 11.30 -4.25
N ALA A 13 0.04 11.65 -3.11
CA ALA A 13 0.37 13.02 -2.76
C ALA A 13 1.33 13.63 -3.79
N LYS A 14 1.01 14.85 -4.24
CA LYS A 14 1.81 15.60 -5.20
C LYS A 14 2.05 17.03 -4.71
N ASP A 15 3.18 17.61 -5.09
CA ASP A 15 3.46 19.02 -4.89
C ASP A 15 2.67 19.90 -5.88
N GLU A 16 2.83 21.23 -5.75
CA GLU A 16 2.19 22.22 -6.64
C GLU A 16 2.59 22.07 -8.12
N ASN A 17 3.69 21.37 -8.40
CA ASN A 17 4.19 21.10 -9.75
C ASN A 17 3.80 19.69 -10.24
N GLY A 18 2.97 18.95 -9.50
CA GLY A 18 2.53 17.61 -9.85
C GLY A 18 3.54 16.50 -9.60
N ARG A 19 4.64 16.77 -8.86
CA ARG A 19 5.67 15.77 -8.54
C ARG A 19 5.24 14.96 -7.32
N SER A 20 5.46 13.64 -7.36
CA SER A 20 5.11 12.74 -6.26
C SER A 20 5.89 13.08 -4.98
N LEU A 21 5.17 13.26 -3.87
CA LEU A 21 5.74 13.51 -2.55
C LEU A 21 6.12 12.23 -1.81
N GLY A 22 5.51 11.08 -2.18
CA GLY A 22 5.76 9.80 -1.51
C GLY A 22 7.23 9.35 -1.51
N PHE A 23 8.04 9.78 -2.48
CA PHE A 23 9.47 9.46 -2.52
C PHE A 23 10.26 9.93 -1.28
N PHE A 24 9.76 10.93 -0.56
CA PHE A 24 10.35 11.43 0.69
C PHE A 24 9.80 10.73 1.95
N GLY A 25 8.90 9.76 1.79
CA GLY A 25 8.16 9.11 2.86
C GLY A 25 6.71 9.57 2.92
N TYR A 26 5.94 8.91 3.78
CA TYR A 26 4.57 9.29 4.09
C TYR A 26 4.53 10.37 5.17
N GLU A 27 3.75 11.42 4.94
CA GLU A 27 3.39 12.41 5.96
C GLU A 27 1.88 12.37 6.25
N PRO A 28 1.45 12.75 7.47
CA PRO A 28 0.03 12.85 7.79
C PRO A 28 -0.75 13.70 6.77
N ASN A 29 -1.92 13.21 6.38
CA ASN A 29 -2.81 13.79 5.36
C ASN A 29 -2.36 13.65 3.90
N HIS A 30 -1.23 12.98 3.61
CA HIS A 30 -0.97 12.53 2.24
C HIS A 30 -2.14 11.65 1.77
N PRO A 31 -2.78 11.98 0.63
CA PRO A 31 -3.83 11.13 0.08
C PRO A 31 -3.26 9.79 -0.35
N VAL A 32 -3.95 8.72 0.04
CA VAL A 32 -3.61 7.34 -0.32
C VAL A 32 -4.79 6.68 -1.02
N VAL A 33 -4.50 5.72 -1.88
CA VAL A 33 -5.49 4.97 -2.67
C VAL A 33 -5.25 3.50 -2.46
N LYS A 34 -6.26 2.75 -2.03
CA LYS A 34 -6.23 1.29 -1.98
C LYS A 34 -6.09 0.79 -3.40
N VAL A 35 -5.05 0.00 -3.64
CA VAL A 35 -4.77 -0.57 -4.95
C VAL A 35 -4.67 -2.08 -4.90
N PHE A 36 -4.76 -2.76 -3.76
CA PHE A 36 -4.81 -4.22 -3.77
C PHE A 36 -5.32 -4.72 -2.45
N GLU A 37 -5.93 -5.89 -2.43
CA GLU A 37 -6.19 -6.61 -1.18
C GLU A 37 -6.09 -8.12 -1.36
N TYR A 38 -5.83 -8.80 -0.25
CA TYR A 38 -5.94 -10.24 -0.16
C TYR A 38 -6.16 -10.67 1.30
N LEU A 39 -6.68 -11.88 1.46
CA LEU A 39 -6.73 -12.56 2.75
C LEU A 39 -5.54 -13.50 2.86
N THR A 40 -4.88 -13.49 4.01
CA THR A 40 -3.87 -14.48 4.38
C THR A 40 -4.28 -15.19 5.67
N GLU A 41 -3.69 -16.35 5.93
CA GLU A 41 -3.88 -17.03 7.21
C GLU A 41 -3.24 -16.23 8.33
N GLN A 42 -3.85 -16.27 9.52
CA GLN A 42 -3.24 -15.64 10.69
C GLN A 42 -1.83 -16.19 10.90
N THR A 43 -0.88 -15.27 10.99
CA THR A 43 0.54 -15.57 11.14
C THR A 43 1.05 -15.06 12.48
N THR A 44 2.11 -15.71 12.99
CA THR A 44 2.85 -15.23 14.17
C THR A 44 3.99 -14.28 13.78
N LEU A 45 4.11 -13.94 12.49
CA LEU A 45 5.10 -12.99 12.01
C LEU A 45 4.87 -11.59 12.61
N PRO A 46 5.95 -10.85 12.90
CA PRO A 46 5.88 -9.41 13.12
C PRO A 46 5.14 -8.69 11.98
N PRO A 47 4.38 -7.62 12.26
CA PRO A 47 3.69 -6.85 11.22
C PRO A 47 4.60 -6.31 10.12
N GLU A 48 5.86 -5.99 10.45
CA GLU A 48 6.86 -5.52 9.50
C GLU A 48 7.21 -6.60 8.47
N ASP A 49 7.30 -7.86 8.89
CA ASP A 49 7.55 -8.99 7.98
C ASP A 49 6.33 -9.25 7.09
N VAL A 50 5.12 -9.07 7.62
CA VAL A 50 3.88 -9.16 6.84
C VAL A 50 3.77 -8.02 5.81
N ALA A 51 4.18 -6.80 6.19
CA ALA A 51 4.24 -5.67 5.27
C ALA A 51 5.29 -5.90 4.17
N GLU A 52 6.44 -6.50 4.50
CA GLU A 52 7.46 -6.89 3.53
C GLU A 52 6.93 -7.93 2.51
N GLU A 53 6.17 -8.93 2.97
CA GLU A 53 5.48 -9.87 2.07
C GLU A 53 4.52 -9.16 1.11
N ALA A 54 3.74 -8.18 1.60
CA ALA A 54 2.87 -7.38 0.75
C ALA A 54 3.67 -6.54 -0.27
N MET A 55 4.84 -6.03 0.14
CA MET A 55 5.75 -5.32 -0.77
C MET A 55 6.34 -6.24 -1.84
N HIS A 56 6.66 -7.51 -1.52
CA HIS A 56 7.12 -8.50 -2.50
C HIS A 56 6.07 -8.74 -3.61
N ILE A 57 4.78 -8.76 -3.26
CA ILE A 57 3.68 -8.83 -4.24
C ILE A 57 3.75 -7.62 -5.17
N GLY A 58 3.82 -6.42 -4.59
CA GLY A 58 3.92 -5.17 -5.34
C GLY A 58 5.25 -4.95 -6.06
N ASN A 59 6.20 -5.89 -6.01
CA ASN A 59 7.52 -5.76 -6.63
C ASN A 59 7.93 -6.98 -7.48
N GLY A 60 7.00 -7.88 -7.80
CA GLY A 60 7.26 -8.97 -8.74
C GLY A 60 8.02 -10.17 -8.16
N VAL A 61 8.05 -10.31 -6.84
CA VAL A 61 8.80 -11.38 -6.15
C VAL A 61 7.89 -12.53 -5.68
N ASP A 62 6.59 -12.27 -5.55
CA ASP A 62 5.59 -13.22 -5.06
C ASP A 62 4.68 -13.73 -6.19
N ASN A 63 4.08 -14.91 -6.03
CA ASN A 63 3.18 -15.48 -7.04
C ASN A 63 1.89 -14.66 -7.26
N ARG A 64 1.49 -13.83 -6.30
CA ARG A 64 0.36 -12.90 -6.42
C ARG A 64 0.71 -11.65 -7.24
N SER A 65 1.98 -11.43 -7.55
CA SER A 65 2.43 -10.28 -8.35
C SER A 65 1.74 -10.23 -9.72
N ASP A 66 1.43 -11.37 -10.33
CA ASP A 66 0.71 -11.41 -11.61
C ASP A 66 -0.68 -10.75 -11.49
N SER A 67 -1.41 -11.01 -10.39
CA SER A 67 -2.73 -10.39 -10.15
C SER A 67 -2.61 -8.90 -9.83
N TYR A 68 -1.54 -8.52 -9.14
CA TYR A 68 -1.23 -7.13 -8.86
C TYR A 68 -0.94 -6.34 -10.15
N TYR A 69 -0.02 -6.84 -10.99
CA TYR A 69 0.37 -6.17 -12.23
C TYR A 69 -0.67 -6.30 -13.35
N ALA A 70 -1.57 -7.30 -13.31
CA ALA A 70 -2.73 -7.36 -14.21
C ALA A 70 -3.66 -6.14 -14.06
N ARG A 71 -3.57 -5.42 -12.94
CA ARG A 71 -4.28 -4.15 -12.71
C ARG A 71 -3.46 -2.92 -13.10
N GLU A 72 -2.39 -3.11 -13.87
CA GLU A 72 -1.52 -2.03 -14.40
C GLU A 72 -0.92 -1.14 -13.30
N LEU A 73 -0.64 -1.73 -12.14
CA LEU A 73 -0.13 -1.02 -10.98
C LEU A 73 1.38 -0.81 -11.06
N ARG A 74 1.86 0.34 -10.60
CA ARG A 74 3.27 0.59 -10.32
C ARG A 74 3.73 -0.24 -9.14
N SER A 75 5.03 -0.39 -9.00
CA SER A 75 5.59 -1.05 -7.83
C SER A 75 5.32 -0.29 -6.54
N VAL A 76 5.20 -1.03 -5.44
CA VAL A 76 5.18 -0.47 -4.08
C VAL A 76 6.51 0.20 -3.81
N SER A 77 6.46 1.43 -3.30
CA SER A 77 7.59 2.34 -3.14
C SER A 77 7.58 2.99 -1.76
N VAL A 78 8.69 3.66 -1.40
CA VAL A 78 8.76 4.50 -0.20
C VAL A 78 7.56 5.44 -0.13
N GLY A 79 6.98 5.57 1.06
CA GLY A 79 5.82 6.41 1.35
C GLY A 79 4.47 5.78 1.00
N ASP A 80 4.43 4.60 0.40
CA ASP A 80 3.22 3.77 0.27
C ASP A 80 2.88 3.08 1.60
N LEU A 81 1.63 2.63 1.73
CA LEU A 81 1.12 2.05 2.96
C LEU A 81 0.62 0.63 2.76
N ILE A 82 0.81 -0.18 3.79
CA ILE A 82 0.16 -1.47 3.95
C ILE A 82 -0.76 -1.39 5.15
N ARG A 83 -1.99 -1.88 5.00
CA ARG A 83 -2.92 -2.05 6.12
C ARG A 83 -3.00 -3.54 6.46
N ILE A 84 -2.73 -3.87 7.72
CA ILE A 84 -2.71 -5.23 8.26
C ILE A 84 -3.76 -5.27 9.38
N ASP A 85 -4.89 -5.95 9.14
CA ASP A 85 -5.99 -6.04 10.11
C ASP A 85 -6.41 -4.67 10.69
N GLY A 86 -6.50 -3.66 9.83
CA GLY A 86 -6.84 -2.28 10.19
C GLY A 86 -5.68 -1.42 10.74
N GLN A 87 -4.49 -2.00 10.97
CA GLN A 87 -3.30 -1.25 11.39
C GLN A 87 -2.49 -0.78 10.20
N TRP A 88 -2.07 0.48 10.21
CA TRP A 88 -1.38 1.10 9.08
C TRP A 88 0.13 1.13 9.27
N TRP A 89 0.85 0.79 8.20
CA TRP A 89 2.31 0.75 8.15
C TRP A 89 2.77 1.45 6.88
N THR A 90 3.71 2.39 6.98
CA THR A 90 4.31 3.02 5.81
C THR A 90 5.64 2.37 5.48
N CYS A 91 5.90 2.20 4.18
CA CYS A 91 7.20 1.82 3.67
C CYS A 91 8.17 3.00 3.86
N GLU A 92 9.22 2.79 4.65
CA GLU A 92 10.29 3.76 4.85
C GLU A 92 11.47 3.44 3.95
N ARG A 93 12.47 4.34 3.88
CA ARG A 93 13.71 4.04 3.14
C ARG A 93 14.40 2.76 3.62
N VAL A 94 14.20 2.42 4.89
CA VAL A 94 14.66 1.18 5.53
C VAL A 94 13.54 0.70 6.45
N GLY A 95 12.96 -0.46 6.12
CA GLY A 95 11.93 -1.09 6.92
C GLY A 95 10.58 -0.37 6.90
N TRP A 96 9.85 -0.52 8.01
CA TRP A 96 8.46 -0.12 8.13
C TRP A 96 8.24 0.72 9.38
N ARG A 97 7.31 1.67 9.29
CA ARG A 97 6.90 2.48 10.43
C ARG A 97 5.39 2.40 10.64
N PHE A 98 4.98 2.15 11.87
CA PHE A 98 3.58 2.21 12.26
C PHE A 98 3.03 3.64 12.12
N VAL A 99 1.87 3.76 11.47
CA VAL A 99 1.10 4.99 11.31
C VAL A 99 -0.05 4.93 12.31
N GLY A 100 0.10 5.65 13.43
CA GLY A 100 -0.84 5.59 14.55
C GLY A 100 -2.21 6.22 14.30
N ASP A 101 -2.32 7.02 13.23
CA ASP A 101 -3.56 7.69 12.81
C ASP A 101 -4.12 7.07 11.53
N ILE A 102 -5.40 7.30 11.26
CA ILE A 102 -6.04 6.87 10.01
C ILE A 102 -5.58 7.81 8.87
N PRO A 103 -4.94 7.32 7.80
CA PRO A 103 -4.57 8.11 6.64
C PRO A 103 -5.77 8.70 5.89
N LYS A 104 -5.50 9.71 5.06
CA LYS A 104 -6.50 10.26 4.14
C LYS A 104 -6.70 9.29 2.96
N ASP A 105 -7.54 8.29 3.15
CA ASP A 105 -7.97 7.38 2.09
C ASP A 105 -8.94 8.09 1.13
N ILE A 106 -8.60 8.15 -0.16
CA ILE A 106 -9.43 8.74 -1.21
C ILE A 106 -9.83 7.73 -2.29
N THR A 107 -9.80 6.43 -1.98
CA THR A 107 -10.04 5.35 -2.95
C THR A 107 -11.34 5.54 -3.73
N ASP A 108 -12.44 5.90 -3.05
CA ASP A 108 -13.76 6.06 -3.66
C ASP A 108 -13.86 7.27 -4.61
N GLU A 109 -13.00 8.26 -4.42
CA GLU A 109 -12.97 9.51 -5.20
C GLU A 109 -11.91 9.49 -6.31
N PHE A 110 -11.03 8.49 -6.30
CA PHE A 110 -9.90 8.40 -7.23
C PHE A 110 -10.31 7.66 -8.50
N GLU A 111 -10.18 8.31 -9.66
CA GLU A 111 -10.54 7.69 -10.96
C GLU A 111 -9.43 6.80 -11.54
N GLY A 112 -8.23 6.87 -10.97
CA GLY A 112 -7.05 6.18 -11.48
C GLY A 112 -6.12 7.11 -12.25
N GLU A 113 -4.83 6.79 -12.20
CA GLU A 113 -3.79 7.43 -13.00
C GLU A 113 -2.68 6.43 -13.32
N HIS A 114 -1.77 6.77 -14.22
CA HIS A 114 -0.72 5.85 -14.67
C HIS A 114 0.00 5.13 -13.50
N GLY A 115 -0.20 3.82 -13.39
CA GLY A 115 0.37 2.99 -12.33
C GLY A 115 -0.47 2.89 -11.03
N THR A 116 -1.62 3.54 -10.94
CA THR A 116 -2.48 3.52 -9.75
C THR A 116 -3.92 3.37 -10.18
N GLN A 117 -4.48 2.17 -9.98
CA GLN A 117 -5.88 1.89 -10.22
C GLN A 117 -6.58 1.62 -8.88
N PRO A 118 -7.64 2.37 -8.53
CA PRO A 118 -8.36 2.17 -7.28
C PRO A 118 -8.90 0.75 -7.20
N TRP A 119 -8.81 0.12 -6.04
CA TRP A 119 -9.47 -1.15 -5.78
C TRP A 119 -10.98 -0.95 -5.80
N ARG A 120 -11.67 -1.73 -6.63
CA ARG A 120 -13.12 -1.76 -6.75
C ARG A 120 -13.51 -3.23 -6.73
N ASP A 121 -14.39 -3.60 -5.81
CA ASP A 121 -14.92 -4.97 -5.68
C ASP A 121 -15.74 -5.39 -6.90
#